data_AF-A0AAV3FCN5-F1
#
_entry.id   AF-A0AAV3FCN5-F1
#
_cell.length_a   1.000
_cell.length_b   1.000
_cell.length_c   1.000
_cell.angle_alpha   90.00
_cell.angle_beta   90.00
_cell.angle_gamma   90.00
#
_symmetry.space_group_name_H-M   'P 1'
#
loop_
_entity.id
_entity.type
_entity.pdbx_description
1 polymer ?
#
loop_
_entity_poly.entity_id
_entity_poly.type
_entity_poly.pdbx_seq_one_letter_code
_entity_poly.pdbx_strand_id
1 'polypeptide(L)' 'MGNLPDCCYEYRFNREEPRAVETCTECGYSIYAGESYYSIGDKIICCECIEDFKEEAKDTKF' A
#
# COMPACT_ATOMS: atom_id res chain seq x y z
N MET A 1 -11.11 9.81 50.22
CA MET A 1 -10.85 10.28 48.85
C MET A 1 -9.42 9.92 48.46
N GLY A 2 -9.22 8.78 47.80
CA GLY A 2 -7.92 8.42 47.24
C GLY A 2 -7.70 9.20 45.95
N ASN A 3 -6.80 10.18 45.97
CA ASN A 3 -6.31 10.86 44.78
C ASN A 3 -5.40 9.88 44.02
N LEU A 4 -5.96 9.05 43.16
CA LEU A 4 -5.17 8.49 42.06
C LEU A 4 -5.00 9.64 41.07
N PRO A 5 -3.76 10.07 40.75
CA PRO A 5 -3.57 10.87 39.55
C PRO A 5 -4.05 9.99 38.39
N ASP A 6 -5.00 10.51 37.63
CA ASP A 6 -5.40 9.97 36.34
C ASP A 6 -4.16 10.10 35.45
N CYS A 7 -3.27 9.11 35.55
CA CYS A 7 -2.16 8.94 34.65
C CYS A 7 -2.77 8.59 33.30
N CYS A 8 -3.31 9.62 32.64
CA CYS A 8 -3.52 9.73 31.22
C CYS A 8 -2.15 9.55 30.56
N TYR A 9 -1.67 8.30 30.55
CA TYR A 9 -0.65 7.86 29.62
C TYR A 9 -1.33 8.00 28.26
N GLU A 10 -1.21 9.18 27.67
CA GLU A 10 -1.52 9.38 26.26
C GLU A 10 -0.55 8.48 25.51
N TYR A 11 -0.93 7.21 25.33
CA TYR A 11 -0.42 6.38 24.27
C TYR A 11 -0.86 7.07 22.98
N ARG A 12 -0.15 8.12 22.60
CA ARG A 12 -0.01 8.52 21.22
C ARG A 12 0.79 7.40 20.57
N PHE A 13 0.12 6.27 20.37
CA PHE A 13 0.39 5.42 19.24
C PHE A 13 0.17 6.33 18.03
N ASN A 14 1.21 7.08 17.70
CA ASN A 14 1.37 7.73 16.43
C ASN A 14 1.57 6.58 15.44
N ARG A 15 0.51 5.78 15.23
CA ARG A 15 0.40 4.94 14.05
C ARG A 15 0.42 5.96 12.94
N GLU A 16 1.61 6.18 12.39
CA GLU A 16 1.77 6.83 11.11
C GLU A 16 0.74 6.15 10.22
N GLU A 17 -0.33 6.88 9.91
CA GLU A 17 -1.38 6.41 9.01
C GLU A 17 -0.65 5.83 7.80
N PRO A 18 -0.98 4.60 7.36
CA PRO A 18 -0.21 3.93 6.33
C PRO A 18 -0.16 4.85 5.12
N ARG A 19 1.00 5.48 4.92
CA ARG A 19 1.17 6.44 3.84
C ARG A 19 1.22 5.61 2.58
N ALA A 20 0.27 5.86 1.68
CA ALA A 20 0.40 5.42 0.31
C ALA A 20 1.73 5.96 -0.21
N VAL A 21 2.63 5.06 -0.56
CA VAL A 21 3.95 5.40 -1.11
C VAL A 21 3.74 5.79 -2.56
N GLU A 22 3.01 4.98 -3.31
CA GLU A 22 2.76 5.19 -4.73
C GLU A 22 1.30 4.87 -5.07
N THR A 23 0.87 5.19 -6.28
CA THR A 23 -0.47 4.83 -6.78
C THR A 23 -0.32 4.13 -8.13
N CYS A 24 -0.97 2.98 -8.27
CA CYS A 24 -0.98 2.25 -9.53
C CYS A 24 -1.64 3.10 -10.62
N THR A 25 -0.94 3.34 -11.71
CA THR A 25 -1.41 4.10 -12.87
C THR A 25 -2.46 3.32 -13.68
N GLU A 26 -2.48 2.00 -13.57
CA GLU A 26 -3.38 1.14 -14.36
C GLU A 26 -4.74 0.94 -13.66
N CYS A 27 -4.75 0.60 -12.36
CA CYS A 27 -5.99 0.39 -11.61
C CYS A 27 -6.37 1.53 -10.65
N GLY A 28 -5.49 2.50 -10.42
CA GLY A 28 -5.72 3.61 -9.49
C GLY A 28 -5.56 3.24 -8.01
N TYR A 29 -5.11 2.02 -7.69
CA TYR A 29 -4.97 1.56 -6.31
C TYR A 29 -3.75 2.17 -5.61
N SER A 30 -3.93 2.59 -4.37
CA SER A 30 -2.84 3.12 -3.54
C SER A 30 -1.97 1.98 -3.02
N ILE A 31 -0.67 2.07 -3.27
CA ILE A 31 0.34 1.11 -2.82
C ILE A 31 0.92 1.64 -1.51
N TYR A 32 0.77 0.87 -0.44
CA TYR A 32 1.19 1.25 0.89
C TYR A 32 2.64 0.84 1.18
N ALA A 33 3.23 1.46 2.20
CA ALA A 33 4.60 1.17 2.62
C ALA A 33 4.73 -0.30 3.06
N GLY A 34 5.51 -1.08 2.29
CA GLY A 34 5.70 -2.52 2.50
C GLY A 34 5.09 -3.40 1.39
N GLU A 35 4.31 -2.82 0.48
CA GLU A 35 3.80 -3.53 -0.68
C GLU A 35 4.77 -3.50 -1.86
N SER A 36 4.79 -4.60 -2.62
CA SER A 36 5.61 -4.75 -3.82
C SER A 36 4.90 -4.12 -5.03
N TYR A 37 5.60 -3.23 -5.72
CA TYR A 37 5.13 -2.60 -6.94
C TYR A 37 6.24 -2.53 -7.99
N TYR A 38 5.83 -2.35 -9.24
CA TYR A 38 6.73 -2.26 -10.38
C TYR A 38 6.65 -0.87 -10.99
N SER A 39 7.78 -0.17 -11.06
CA SER A 39 7.89 1.10 -11.79
C SER A 39 8.43 0.83 -13.20
N ILE A 40 7.63 1.10 -14.22
CA ILE A 40 7.98 0.95 -15.63
C ILE A 40 7.94 2.33 -16.27
N GLY A 41 9.09 3.00 -16.33
CA GLY A 41 9.18 4.38 -16.80
C GLY A 41 8.46 5.34 -15.85
N ASP A 42 7.42 6.02 -16.36
CA ASP A 42 6.57 6.93 -15.60
C ASP A 42 5.31 6.24 -15.03
N LYS A 43 5.16 4.94 -15.28
CA LYS A 43 4.01 4.16 -14.83
C LYS A 43 4.37 3.37 -13.59
N ILE A 44 3.44 3.32 -12.65
CA ILE A 44 3.52 2.46 -11.49
C ILE A 44 2.43 1.41 -11.60
N ILE A 45 2.81 0.15 -11.49
CA ILE A 45 1.93 -0.99 -11.67
C ILE A 45 1.99 -1.84 -10.40
N CYS A 46 0.83 -2.10 -9.80
CA CYS A 46 0.74 -3.01 -8.65
C CYS A 46 0.96 -4.47 -9.06
N CYS A 47 1.20 -5.33 -8.09
CA CYS A 47 1.47 -6.74 -8.34
C CYS A 47 0.27 -7.47 -9.01
N GLU A 48 -0.96 -7.03 -8.76
CA GLU A 48 -2.16 -7.60 -9.40
C GLU A 48 -2.20 -7.27 -10.89
N CYS A 49 -2.02 -6.01 -11.27
CA CYS A 49 -2.06 -5.60 -12.68
C CYS A 49 -0.96 -6.30 -13.50
N ILE A 50 0.27 -6.40 -12.97
CA ILE A 50 1.36 -7.07 -13.69
C ILE A 50 1.13 -8.58 -13.84
N GLU A 51 0.44 -9.21 -12.87
CA GLU A 51 0.09 -10.62 -12.95
C GLU A 51 -0.96 -10.85 -14.03
N ASP A 52 -2.00 -9.99 -14.08
CA ASP A 52 -3.02 -9.99 -15.12
C ASP A 52 -2.40 -9.87 -16.52
N PHE A 53 -1.52 -8.87 -16.73
CA PHE A 53 -0.77 -8.69 -17.98
C PHE A 53 0.05 -9.93 -18.36
N LYS A 54 0.61 -10.62 -17.37
CA LYS A 54 1.43 -11.83 -17.59
C LYS A 54 0.56 -13.03 -17.95
N GLU A 55 -0.67 -13.12 -17.46
CA GLU A 55 -1.63 -14.14 -17.85
C GLU A 55 -2.14 -13.89 -19.27
N GLU A 56 -2.53 -12.66 -19.60
CA GLU A 56 -2.94 -12.28 -20.97
C GLU A 56 -1.85 -12.58 -22.01
N ALA A 57 -0.58 -12.28 -21.68
CA ALA A 57 0.56 -12.56 -22.55
C ALA A 57 0.85 -14.06 -22.74
N LYS A 58 0.42 -14.92 -21.82
CA LYS A 58 0.58 -16.38 -21.93
C LYS A 58 -0.53 -17.03 -22.74
N ASP A 59 -1.73 -16.46 -22.69
CA ASP A 59 -2.90 -16.95 -23.42
C ASP A 59 -2.83 -16.61 -24.92
N THR A 60 -2.07 -15.57 -25.29
CA THR A 60 -1.69 -15.29 -26.69
C THR A 60 -0.61 -16.26 -27.19
N LYS A 61 -0.89 -17.56 -27.15
CA LYS A 61 -0.24 -18.54 -28.02
C LYS A 61 -0.87 -18.46 -29.41
N PHE A 62 -0.18 -17.79 -30.33
CA PHE A 62 -0.34 -18.00 -31.76
C PHE A 62 0.05 -19.43 -32.17
#